data_AF-A0A8D2CX59-F1
#
_entry.id   AF-A0A8D2CX59-F1
#
_cell.length_a   1.000
_cell.length_b   1.000
_cell.length_c   1.000
_cell.angle_alpha   90.00
_cell.angle_beta   90.00
_cell.angle_gamma   90.00
#
_symmetry.space_group_name_H-M   'P 1'
#
loop_
_entity.id
_entity.type
_entity.pdbx_description
1 polymer ?
#
loop_
_entity_poly.entity_id
_entity_poly.type
_entity_poly.pdbx_seq_one_letter_code
_entity_poly.pdbx_strand_id
1 'polypeptide(L)'
;MVAMIEVQNNVTKTDTYYKSEMFDLSQKYKMNHKRKGITLIFNHERFFWHWTLQERWGTRADRENLTCRFSDLGLEVKYFNALKAELLL
;
A
#
# COMPACT_ATOMS: atom_id res chain seq x y z
N MET A 1 1.00 -56.70 -28.07
CA MET A 1 -0.33 -56.10 -27.89
C MET A 1 -0.24 -55.03 -26.82
N VAL A 2 -0.12 -53.75 -27.20
CA VAL A 2 -0.58 -52.62 -26.39
C VAL A 2 -1.14 -51.61 -27.37
N ALA A 3 -2.43 -51.34 -27.24
CA ALA A 3 -3.21 -50.56 -28.20
C ALA A 3 -2.86 -49.07 -28.13
N MET A 4 -2.79 -48.43 -29.30
CA MET A 4 -2.83 -46.99 -29.45
C MET A 4 -4.26 -46.55 -29.10
N ILE A 5 -4.44 -45.89 -27.95
CA ILE A 5 -5.72 -45.23 -27.64
C ILE A 5 -5.63 -43.83 -28.22
N GLU A 6 -6.32 -43.62 -29.35
CA GLU A 6 -6.64 -42.29 -29.85
C GLU A 6 -7.52 -41.57 -28.82
N VAL A 7 -7.02 -40.48 -28.24
CA VAL A 7 -7.82 -39.60 -27.39
C VAL A 7 -8.65 -38.70 -28.32
N GLN A 8 -9.95 -38.96 -28.37
CA GLN A 8 -10.92 -38.16 -29.11
C GLN A 8 -10.89 -36.68 -28.71
N ASN A 9 -10.83 -35.82 -29.73
CA ASN A 9 -10.97 -34.37 -29.62
C ASN A 9 -12.41 -33.99 -29.25
N ASN A 10 -12.66 -33.69 -27.98
CA ASN A 10 -13.91 -33.09 -27.53
C ASN A 10 -13.66 -31.63 -27.18
N VAL A 11 -13.79 -30.76 -28.19
CA VAL A 11 -13.80 -29.30 -28.03
C VAL A 11 -15.03 -28.94 -27.18
N THR A 12 -14.83 -28.70 -25.89
CA THR A 12 -15.81 -28.01 -25.04
C THR A 12 -15.43 -26.53 -25.01
N LYS A 13 -16.19 -25.76 -25.78
CA LYS A 13 -16.18 -24.30 -25.77
C LYS A 13 -16.64 -23.82 -24.39
N THR A 14 -15.95 -22.78 -23.92
CA THR A 14 -16.34 -21.84 -22.85
C THR A 14 -16.62 -22.46 -21.50
N ASP A 15 -15.57 -22.59 -20.68
CA ASP A 15 -15.69 -22.25 -19.28
C ASP A 15 -14.60 -21.24 -18.95
N THR A 16 -15.04 -20.15 -18.33
CA THR A 16 -14.25 -19.04 -17.84
C THR A 16 -12.96 -19.53 -17.19
N TYR A 17 -11.85 -18.85 -17.47
CA TYR A 17 -10.56 -19.04 -16.82
C TYR A 17 -10.71 -18.76 -15.31
N TYR A 18 -11.27 -19.71 -14.58
CA TYR A 18 -11.19 -19.74 -13.14
C TYR A 18 -9.71 -19.96 -12.87
N LYS A 19 -9.05 -18.89 -12.47
CA LYS A 19 -7.75 -18.92 -11.82
C LYS A 19 -7.93 -19.91 -10.67
N SER A 20 -7.63 -21.18 -10.93
CA SER A 20 -7.45 -22.17 -9.88
C SER A 20 -6.49 -21.55 -8.88
N GLU A 21 -6.58 -21.96 -7.62
CA GLU A 21 -5.73 -21.48 -6.53
C GLU A 21 -4.24 -21.88 -6.71
N MET A 22 -3.73 -21.88 -7.95
CA MET A 22 -2.33 -21.78 -8.27
C MET A 22 -1.81 -20.46 -7.68
N PHE A 23 -0.91 -20.61 -6.72
CA PHE A 23 -0.15 -19.51 -6.14
C PHE A 23 0.56 -18.74 -7.26
N ASP A 24 0.04 -17.57 -7.59
CA ASP A 24 0.60 -16.69 -8.59
C ASP A 24 1.73 -15.89 -7.94
N LEU A 25 2.97 -16.32 -8.18
CA LEU A 25 4.19 -15.63 -7.70
C LEU A 25 4.29 -14.18 -8.19
N SER A 26 3.54 -13.79 -9.22
CA SER A 26 3.50 -12.44 -9.79
C SER A 26 2.29 -11.61 -9.33
N GLN A 27 1.47 -12.13 -8.42
CA GLN A 27 0.27 -11.46 -7.95
C GLN A 27 0.60 -10.09 -7.34
N LYS A 28 -0.08 -9.04 -7.84
CA LYS A 28 0.07 -7.66 -7.37
C LYS A 28 -1.15 -7.21 -6.57
N TYR A 29 -0.95 -6.28 -5.64
CA TYR A 29 -2.05 -5.62 -4.94
C TYR A 29 -2.98 -4.92 -5.93
N LYS A 30 -4.28 -4.99 -5.65
CA LYS A 30 -5.31 -4.31 -6.43
C LYS A 30 -5.27 -2.81 -6.12
N MET A 31 -4.66 -2.01 -7.01
CA MET A 31 -4.49 -0.57 -6.82
C MET A 31 -5.48 0.30 -7.62
N ASN A 32 -6.49 -0.32 -8.26
CA ASN A 32 -7.46 0.36 -9.13
C ASN A 32 -8.74 0.83 -8.40
N HIS A 33 -8.66 1.07 -7.09
CA HIS A 33 -9.75 1.64 -6.32
C HIS A 33 -9.94 3.12 -6.67
N LYS A 34 -11.18 3.64 -6.56
CA LYS A 34 -11.53 5.05 -6.87
C LYS A 34 -10.66 6.06 -6.10
N ARG A 35 -10.26 5.71 -4.86
CA ARG A 35 -9.32 6.46 -4.02
C ARG A 35 -8.18 5.53 -3.64
N LYS A 36 -6.94 6.03 -3.69
CA LYS A 36 -5.76 5.22 -3.35
C LYS A 36 -5.58 5.02 -1.85
N GLY A 37 -6.08 5.95 -1.03
CA GLY A 37 -6.03 5.87 0.42
C GLY A 37 -5.75 7.23 1.05
N ILE A 38 -5.58 7.19 2.37
CA ILE A 38 -5.21 8.34 3.21
C ILE A 38 -3.80 8.07 3.74
N THR A 39 -2.94 9.08 3.72
CA THR A 39 -1.62 9.05 4.35
C THR A 39 -1.63 9.98 5.56
N LEU A 40 -1.31 9.43 6.73
CA LEU A 40 -1.14 10.20 7.97
C LEU A 40 0.35 10.44 8.21
N ILE A 41 0.75 11.70 8.41
CA ILE A 41 2.13 12.08 8.71
C ILE A 41 2.17 12.71 10.10
N PHE A 42 2.83 12.04 11.05
CA PHE A 42 3.07 12.59 12.39
C PHE A 42 4.48 13.19 12.43
N ASN A 43 4.55 14.51 12.49
CA ASN A 43 5.79 15.25 12.45
C ASN A 43 6.09 15.87 13.81
N HIS A 44 7.18 15.44 14.45
CA HIS A 44 7.60 15.92 15.76
C HIS A 44 8.96 16.63 15.66
N GLU A 45 8.93 17.96 15.65
CA GLU A 45 10.12 18.81 15.59
C GLU A 45 10.64 19.16 16.99
N ARG A 46 9.71 19.47 17.91
CA ARG A 46 9.99 19.78 19.30
C ARG A 46 9.33 18.76 20.21
N PHE A 47 9.97 18.50 21.34
CA PHE A 47 9.52 17.57 22.36
C PHE A 47 9.29 18.30 23.67
N PHE A 48 8.55 17.66 24.58
CA PHE A 48 8.34 18.23 25.90
C PHE A 48 9.67 18.26 26.67
N TRP A 49 9.97 19.41 27.29
CA TRP A 49 11.31 19.75 27.79
C TRP A 49 11.87 18.73 28.79
N HIS A 50 11.01 18.12 29.61
CA HIS A 50 11.45 17.14 30.62
C HIS A 50 11.88 15.80 30.02
N TRP A 51 11.63 15.55 28.73
CA TRP A 51 12.17 14.39 28.02
C TRP A 51 13.61 14.59 27.57
N THR A 52 14.16 15.81 27.69
CA THR A 52 15.56 16.13 27.34
C THR A 52 15.97 15.69 25.93
N LEU A 53 15.00 15.60 25.02
CA LEU A 53 15.23 15.23 23.62
C LEU A 53 15.66 16.46 22.81
N GLN A 54 16.58 16.23 21.88
CA GLN A 54 17.03 17.28 20.94
C GLN A 54 15.91 17.62 19.94
N GLU A 55 15.88 18.88 19.51
CA GLU A 55 14.99 19.31 18.43
C GLU A 55 15.40 18.65 17.10
N ARG A 56 14.42 18.26 16.29
CA ARG A 56 14.64 17.60 14.99
C ARG A 56 14.55 18.59 13.84
N TRP A 57 15.50 19.51 13.77
CA TRP A 57 15.52 20.54 12.73
C TRP A 57 15.54 19.92 11.33
N GLY A 58 14.77 20.50 10.41
CA GLY A 58 14.62 19.98 9.05
C GLY A 58 13.47 19.00 8.86
N THR A 59 12.92 18.41 9.93
CA THR A 59 11.77 17.48 9.83
C THR A 59 10.53 18.13 9.20
N ARG A 60 10.41 19.46 9.28
CA ARG A 60 9.36 20.21 8.57
C ARG A 60 9.51 20.12 7.06
N ALA A 61 10.74 20.23 6.54
CA ALA A 61 11.02 20.10 5.12
C ALA A 61 10.74 18.67 4.65
N ASP A 62 11.09 17.66 5.46
CA ASP A 62 10.77 16.26 5.18
C ASP A 62 9.25 16.05 5.07
N ARG A 63 8.48 16.55 6.04
CA ARG A 63 7.01 16.50 6.03
C ARG A 63 6.44 17.16 4.77
N GLU A 64 6.94 18.33 4.38
CA GLU A 64 6.48 19.04 3.19
C GLU A 64 6.78 18.25 1.90
N ASN A 65 8.00 17.72 1.78
CA ASN A 65 8.39 16.86 0.66
C ASN A 65 7.52 15.60 0.56
N LEU A 66 7.29 14.92 1.69
CA LEU A 66 6.42 13.74 1.75
C LEU A 66 4.98 14.08 1.38
N THR A 67 4.47 15.23 1.85
CA THR A 67 3.12 15.70 1.51
C THR A 67 2.97 15.89 0.00
N CYS A 68 3.93 16.54 -0.65
CA CYS A 68 3.94 16.71 -2.10
C CYS A 68 3.97 15.35 -2.81
N ARG A 69 4.91 14.47 -2.47
CA ARG A 69 5.08 13.19 -3.16
C ARG A 69 3.90 12.24 -2.99
N PHE A 70 3.30 12.17 -1.81
CA PHE A 70 2.12 11.33 -1.61
C PHE A 70 0.88 11.91 -2.29
N SER A 71 0.75 13.24 -2.35
CA SER A 71 -0.31 13.90 -3.11
C SER A 71 -0.16 13.65 -4.62
N ASP A 72 1.06 13.73 -5.15
CA ASP A 72 1.37 13.39 -6.56
C ASP A 72 1.02 11.93 -6.88
N LEU A 73 1.21 11.03 -5.90
CA LEU A 73 0.80 9.64 -6.00
C LEU A 73 -0.72 9.44 -5.91
N GLY A 74 -1.50 10.47 -5.58
CA GLY A 74 -2.97 10.44 -5.51
C GLY A 74 -3.54 10.01 -4.15
N LEU A 75 -2.75 10.14 -3.07
CA LEU A 75 -3.20 9.89 -1.70
C LEU A 75 -3.76 11.18 -1.07
N GLU A 76 -4.76 11.04 -0.22
CA GLU A 76 -5.21 12.14 0.65
C GLU A 76 -4.24 12.27 1.82
N VAL A 77 -3.48 13.37 1.90
CA VAL A 77 -2.48 13.55 2.95
C VAL A 77 -3.03 14.37 4.11
N LYS A 78 -2.88 13.87 5.34
CA LYS A 78 -3.12 14.61 6.58
C LYS A 78 -1.85 14.57 7.41
N TYR A 79 -1.41 15.72 7.91
CA TYR A 79 -0.28 15.77 8.81
C TYR A 79 -0.65 16.40 10.15
N PHE A 80 0.04 15.97 11.19
CA PHE A 80 -0.12 16.46 12.54
C PHE A 80 1.25 16.83 13.09
N ASN A 81 1.37 18.05 13.63
CA ASN A 81 2.60 18.51 14.24
C ASN A 81 2.51 18.37 15.77
N ALA A 82 3.54 17.78 16.38
CA ALA A 82 3.70 17.71 17.84
C ALA A 82 2.47 17.14 18.57
N LEU A 83 1.80 16.15 17.98
CA LEU A 83 0.64 15.51 18.58
C LEU A 83 1.03 14.79 19.88
N LYS A 84 0.24 14.93 20.94
CA LYS A 84 0.44 14.17 22.18
C LYS A 84 0.04 12.70 21.97
N ALA A 85 0.69 11.80 22.71
CA ALA A 85 0.42 10.35 22.62
C ALA A 85 -1.05 10.00 22.90
N GLU A 86 -1.71 10.74 23.79
CA GLU A 86 -3.13 10.55 24.13
C GLU A 86 -4.08 10.80 22.94
N LEU A 87 -3.62 11.51 21.91
CA LEU A 87 -4.39 11.83 20.71
C LEU A 87 -4.04 10.91 19.51
N LEU A 88 -3.12 9.95 19.70
CA LEU A 88 -2.63 9.02 18.66
C LEU A 88 -3.46 7.72 18.53
N LEU A 89 -4.58 7.60 19.23
CA LEU A 89 -5.49 6.43 19.26
C LEU A 89 -6.77 6.68 18.47
#